data_AF-A0A1G7YLN3-F1
#
_entry.id   AF-A0A1G7YLN3-F1
#
_cell.length_a   1.000
_cell.length_b   1.000
_cell.length_c   1.000
_cell.angle_alpha   90.00
_cell.angle_beta   90.00
_cell.angle_gamma   90.00
#
_symmetry.space_group_name_H-M   'P 1'
#
loop_
_entity.id
_entity.type
_entity.pdbx_description
1 polymer ?
#
loop_
_entity_poly.entity_id
_entity_poly.type
_entity_poly.pdbx_seq_one_letter_code
_entity_poly.pdbx_strand_id
1 'polypeptide(L)' 'MSRLITIADLQGRSLTELHVMQHQVQCALAQTQPDTEAHRQAVASLDAIRRMIRQKQQAMAPRF' A
#
# COMPACT_ATOMS: atom_id res chain seq x y z
N MET A 1 -12.33 7.06 -10.27
CA MET A 1 -12.24 5.57 -10.28
C MET A 1 -11.14 5.14 -9.33
N SER A 2 -11.47 4.76 -8.08
CA SER A 2 -10.50 4.14 -7.16
C SER A 2 -10.24 2.71 -7.61
N ARG A 3 -9.09 2.44 -8.24
CA ARG A 3 -8.67 1.07 -8.53
C ARG A 3 -8.13 0.45 -7.24
N LEU A 4 -8.69 -0.70 -6.85
CA LEU A 4 -8.14 -1.56 -5.82
C LEU A 4 -6.71 -1.96 -6.21
N ILE A 5 -5.75 -1.61 -5.38
CA ILE A 5 -4.34 -1.96 -5.59
C ILE A 5 -4.18 -3.42 -5.17
N THR A 6 -3.88 -4.29 -6.13
CA THR A 6 -3.69 -5.72 -5.83
C THR A 6 -2.25 -6.03 -5.45
N ILE A 7 -2.05 -7.12 -4.71
CA ILE A 7 -0.71 -7.58 -4.30
C ILE A 7 0.15 -7.89 -5.54
N ALA A 8 -0.46 -8.36 -6.64
CA ALA A 8 0.22 -8.64 -7.90
C ALA A 8 0.81 -7.37 -8.53
N ASP A 9 0.09 -6.23 -8.46
CA ASP A 9 0.60 -4.93 -8.92
C ASP A 9 1.80 -4.44 -8.10
N LEU A 10 1.91 -4.88 -6.84
CA LEU A 10 2.93 -4.45 -5.89
C LEU A 10 4.18 -5.34 -5.90
N GLN A 11 4.09 -6.60 -6.33
CA GLN A 11 5.22 -7.53 -6.32
C GLN A 11 6.37 -7.08 -7.23
N GLY A 12 6.05 -6.57 -8.42
CA GLY A 12 7.04 -6.08 -9.40
C GLY A 12 7.62 -4.70 -9.09
N ARG A 13 7.09 -3.99 -8.09
CA ARG A 13 7.49 -2.62 -7.75
C ARG A 13 8.72 -2.60 -6.84
N SER A 14 9.51 -1.54 -6.97
CA SER A 14 10.62 -1.23 -6.06
C SER A 14 10.12 -0.75 -4.70
N LEU A 15 10.99 -0.82 -3.68
CA LEU A 15 10.64 -0.41 -2.32
C LEU A 15 10.29 1.09 -2.24
N THR A 16 10.99 1.92 -3.02
CA THR A 16 10.73 3.35 -3.16
C THR A 16 9.36 3.62 -3.76
N GLU A 17 8.98 2.89 -4.81
CA GLU A 17 7.63 3.01 -5.40
C GLU A 17 6.54 2.61 -4.42
N LEU A 18 6.75 1.55 -3.63
CA LEU A 18 5.79 1.15 -2.60
C LEU A 18 5.57 2.25 -1.55
N HIS A 19 6.62 2.97 -1.15
CA HIS A 19 6.49 4.11 -0.24
C HIS A 19 5.76 5.29 -0.88
N VAL A 20 6.01 5.58 -2.17
CA VAL A 20 5.27 6.62 -2.90
C VAL A 20 3.78 6.26 -2.97
N MET A 21 3.46 5.00 -3.30
CA MET A 21 2.08 4.52 -3.34
C MET A 21 1.41 4.55 -1.96
N GLN A 22 2.15 4.18 -0.90
CA GLN A 22 1.67 4.31 0.48
C GLN A 22 1.25 5.75 0.79
N HIS A 23 2.11 6.72 0.46
CA HIS A 23 1.84 8.13 0.71
C HIS A 23 0.62 8.62 -0.09
N GLN A 24 0.52 8.25 -1.37
CA GLN A 24 -0.63 8.59 -2.22
C GLN A 24 -1.94 8.04 -1.65
N VAL A 25 -1.95 6.78 -1.24
CA VAL A 25 -3.13 6.15 -0.63
C VAL A 25 -3.47 6.83 0.71
N GLN A 26 -2.49 7.20 1.53
CA GLN A 26 -2.73 7.94 2.77
C GLN A 26 -3.33 9.33 2.53
N CYS A 27 -2.82 10.07 1.54
CA CYS A 27 -3.40 11.36 1.16
C CYS A 27 -4.83 11.22 0.62
N ALA A 28 -5.10 10.17 -0.15
CA ALA A 28 -6.45 9.87 -0.62
C ALA A 28 -7.38 9.49 0.55
N LEU A 29 -6.88 8.70 1.50
CA LEU A 29 -7.60 8.29 2.71
C LEU A 29 -8.03 9.49 3.56
N ALA A 30 -7.15 10.47 3.71
CA ALA A 30 -7.42 11.72 4.43
C ALA A 30 -8.49 12.59 3.74
N GLN A 31 -8.65 12.45 2.42
CA GLN A 31 -9.65 13.18 1.63
C GLN A 31 -10.97 12.42 1.47
N THR A 32 -10.95 11.09 1.62
CA THR A 32 -12.17 10.27 1.56
C THR A 32 -12.97 10.34 2.85
N GLN A 33 -14.28 10.44 2.70
CA GLN A 33 -15.21 10.43 3.83
C GLN A 33 -15.17 9.07 4.55
N PRO A 34 -15.08 9.07 5.90
CA PRO A 34 -15.09 7.83 6.67
C PRO A 34 -16.37 7.03 6.44
N ASP A 35 -16.30 5.72 6.66
CA ASP A 35 -17.39 4.73 6.44
C ASP A 35 -17.90 4.53 5.00
N THR A 36 -17.29 5.21 4.03
CA THR A 36 -17.56 4.91 2.62
C THR A 36 -16.85 3.64 2.17
N GLU A 37 -17.40 2.97 1.16
CA GLU A 37 -16.74 1.80 0.54
C GLU A 37 -15.35 2.17 0.00
N ALA A 38 -15.20 3.38 -0.54
CA ALA A 38 -13.92 3.91 -1.00
C ALA A 38 -12.89 4.01 0.14
N HIS A 39 -13.32 4.43 1.35
CA HIS A 39 -12.45 4.47 2.52
C HIS A 39 -12.00 3.07 2.94
N ARG A 40 -12.93 2.09 2.99
CA ARG A 40 -12.60 0.69 3.31
C ARG A 40 -11.63 0.08 2.29
N GLN A 41 -11.83 0.35 1.00
CA GLN A 41 -10.93 -0.09 -0.08
C GLN A 41 -9.54 0.57 0.01
N ALA A 42 -9.48 1.86 0.37
CA ALA A 42 -8.22 2.56 0.57
C ALA A 42 -7.45 2.02 1.79
N VAL A 43 -8.13 1.71 2.89
CA VAL A 43 -7.53 1.07 4.08
C VAL A 43 -6.99 -0.32 3.72
N ALA A 44 -7.76 -1.13 3.00
CA ALA A 44 -7.31 -2.45 2.56
C ALA A 44 -6.08 -2.37 1.65
N SER A 45 -6.07 -1.42 0.71
CA SER A 45 -4.93 -1.16 -0.17
C SER A 45 -3.69 -0.71 0.61
N LEU A 46 -3.86 0.15 1.61
CA LEU A 46 -2.77 0.62 2.47
C LEU A 46 -2.15 -0.53 3.28
N ASP A 47 -2.97 -1.44 3.82
CA ASP A 47 -2.47 -2.61 4.56
C ASP A 47 -1.67 -3.56 3.66
N ALA A 48 -2.16 -3.81 2.44
CA ALA A 48 -1.45 -4.62 1.45
C ALA A 48 -0.07 -4.04 1.10
N ILE A 49 0.01 -2.72 0.86
CA ILE A 49 1.28 -2.02 0.59
C ILE A 49 2.22 -2.15 1.80
N ARG A 50 1.74 -1.90 3.02
CA ARG A 50 2.55 -2.01 4.25
C ARG A 50 3.08 -3.42 4.50
N ARG A 51 2.29 -4.45 4.20
CA ARG A 51 2.75 -5.85 4.26
C ARG A 51 3.84 -6.11 3.24
N MET A 52 3.67 -5.65 2.01
CA MET A 52 4.68 -5.82 0.94
C MET A 52 5.99 -5.10 1.27
N ILE A 53 5.92 -3.87 1.78
CA ILE A 53 7.11 -3.13 2.24
C ILE A 53 7.84 -3.94 3.32
N ARG A 54 7.13 -4.39 4.36
CA ARG A 54 7.73 -5.21 5.42
C ARG A 54 8.35 -6.50 4.88
N GLN A 55 7.66 -7.18 3.98
CA GLN A 55 8.16 -8.41 3.35
C GLN A 55 9.43 -8.15 2.54
N LYS A 56 9.49 -7.09 1.74
CA LYS A 56 10.70 -6.73 0.98
C LYS A 56 11.83 -6.24 1.89
N GLN A 57 11.52 -5.50 2.95
CA GLN A 57 12.51 -5.09 3.96
C GLN A 57 13.11 -6.30 4.68
N GLN A 58 12.29 -7.27 5.06
CA GLN A 58 12.76 -8.53 5.68
C GLN A 58 13.54 -9.41 4.70
N ALA A 59 13.16 -9.44 3.43
CA ALA A 59 13.89 -10.17 2.40
C ALA A 59 15.26 -9.53 2.09
N MET A 60 15.38 -8.21 2.26
CA MET A 60 16.60 -7.45 2.01
C MET A 60 17.51 -7.31 3.24
N ALA A 61 16.96 -7.47 4.45
CA ALA A 61 17.75 -7.53 5.68
C ALA A 61 18.50 -8.87 5.76
N PRO A 62 19.85 -8.88 5.73
CA PRO A 62 20.59 -10.11 5.94
C PRO A 62 20.33 -10.57 7.39
N ARG A 63 19.80 -11.79 7.52
CA ARG A 63 19.76 -12.50 8.80
C ARG A 63 21.21 -12.78 9.20
N PHE A 64 21.77 -11.94 10.07
CA PHE A 64 22.98 -12.22 10.83
C PHE A 64 22.58 -12.62 12.25
#